data_AF-F0W5P1-F1
#
_entry.id   AF-F0W5P1-F1
#
_cell.length_a   1.000
_cell.length_b   1.000
_cell.length_c   1.000
_cell.angle_alpha   90.00
_cell.angle_beta   90.00
_cell.angle_gamma   90.00
#
_symmetry.space_group_name_H-M   'P 1'
#
loop_
_entity.id
_entity.type
_entity.pdbx_description
1 polymer ?
#
loop_
_entity_poly.entity_id
_entity_poly.type
_entity_poly.pdbx_seq_one_letter_code
_entity_poly.pdbx_strand_id
1 'polypeptide(L)'
;MKIDYSISSLLMTSTSWKHSVSTNSDAVIDELLTTQHSIILELKKSDHRQLRCKENADRQVAGFSKSVYQKLWYKSHTTEIPISHSTKGALSDELPKEDHDDSFAPDRLDTVQKGLRPFYAPLDEISSAVCDICKGFRKVERDSEDLPILPTPWTEHHLDGTNDTYYYNADSGQVCWTPPAGTNPVGLVVFKETKSVLKVCRCALSLDRRLQLLQKFEDHARETIRMRREKQTRMLNGALHALVHNIASN
;
A
#
# COMPACT_ATOMS: atom_id res chain seq x y z
N MET A 1 71.74 2.48 59.09
CA MET A 1 70.64 1.50 58.89
C MET A 1 70.25 1.53 57.43
N LYS A 2 70.57 0.47 56.69
CA LYS A 2 70.13 0.24 55.30
C LYS A 2 68.99 -0.76 55.36
N ILE A 3 67.86 -0.46 54.72
CA ILE A 3 66.74 -1.38 54.55
C ILE A 3 66.71 -1.72 53.06
N ASP A 4 67.12 -2.94 52.73
CA ASP A 4 67.04 -3.50 51.39
C ASP A 4 65.63 -4.08 51.18
N TYR A 5 64.87 -3.56 50.23
CA TYR A 5 63.63 -4.19 49.75
C TYR A 5 63.93 -4.99 48.49
N SER A 6 63.92 -6.31 48.66
CA SER A 6 63.98 -7.31 47.59
C SER A 6 62.62 -7.37 46.87
N ILE A 7 62.58 -6.98 45.59
CA ILE A 7 61.43 -7.16 44.71
C ILE A 7 61.66 -8.47 43.94
N SER A 8 61.04 -9.54 44.41
CA SER A 8 60.97 -10.82 43.69
C SER A 8 60.03 -10.71 42.51
N SER A 9 60.59 -10.90 41.32
CA SER A 9 59.92 -11.08 40.04
C SER A 9 59.09 -12.37 40.05
N LEU A 10 57.75 -12.23 39.99
CA LEU A 10 56.81 -13.32 39.72
C LEU A 10 56.49 -13.32 38.23
N LEU A 11 57.25 -14.12 37.47
CA LEU A 11 56.94 -14.48 36.09
C LEU A 11 55.70 -15.39 36.09
N MET A 12 54.54 -14.81 35.77
CA MET A 12 53.36 -15.59 35.39
C MET A 12 53.54 -16.09 33.96
N THR A 13 53.63 -17.40 33.82
CA THR A 13 53.63 -18.12 32.54
C THR A 13 52.27 -17.97 31.87
N SER A 14 52.24 -17.18 30.79
CA SER A 14 51.08 -17.04 29.92
C SER A 14 50.84 -18.35 29.17
N THR A 15 49.89 -19.16 29.65
CA THR A 15 49.35 -20.29 28.89
C THR A 15 48.47 -19.75 27.76
N SER A 16 49.03 -19.76 26.56
CA SER A 16 48.31 -19.49 25.31
C SER A 16 47.25 -20.57 25.06
N TRP A 17 46.01 -20.30 25.45
CA TRP A 17 44.84 -21.08 25.04
C TRP A 17 44.41 -20.61 23.64
N LYS A 18 44.95 -21.26 22.61
CA LYS A 18 44.39 -21.17 21.25
C LYS A 18 43.08 -21.94 21.21
N HIS A 19 41.98 -21.26 21.52
CA HIS A 19 40.65 -21.77 21.21
C HIS A 19 40.46 -21.76 19.69
N SER A 20 40.52 -22.95 19.09
CA SER A 20 39.98 -23.24 17.76
C SER A 20 38.45 -23.13 17.81
N VAL A 21 37.92 -21.92 17.79
CA VAL A 21 36.48 -21.66 17.66
C VAL A 21 36.09 -21.80 16.20
N SER A 22 35.64 -23.01 15.87
CA SER A 22 34.53 -23.33 14.95
C SER A 22 34.30 -22.39 13.75
N THR A 23 34.87 -22.77 12.61
CA THR A 23 34.67 -22.24 11.24
C THR A 23 33.26 -22.45 10.65
N ASN A 24 32.25 -22.78 11.47
CA ASN A 24 30.91 -23.11 10.97
C ASN A 24 30.02 -21.89 10.70
N SER A 25 30.30 -20.71 11.27
CA SER A 25 29.50 -19.50 11.02
C SER A 25 29.70 -18.94 9.63
N ASP A 26 30.91 -19.04 9.10
CA ASP A 26 31.28 -18.41 7.83
C ASP A 26 30.73 -19.22 6.64
N ALA A 27 30.67 -20.56 6.78
CA ALA A 27 30.03 -21.45 5.81
C ALA A 27 28.53 -21.15 5.65
N VAL A 28 27.83 -20.84 6.75
CA VAL A 28 26.39 -20.50 6.72
C VAL A 28 26.14 -19.14 6.06
N ILE A 29 27.06 -18.19 6.21
CA ILE A 29 26.97 -16.88 5.56
C ILE A 29 27.20 -17.00 4.05
N ASP A 30 28.19 -17.80 3.62
CA ASP A 30 28.45 -18.05 2.20
C ASP A 30 27.29 -18.78 1.50
N GLU A 31 26.66 -19.73 2.16
CA GLU A 31 25.47 -20.42 1.61
C GLU A 31 24.27 -19.46 1.44
N LEU A 32 24.08 -18.53 2.38
CA LEU A 32 23.04 -17.51 2.32
C LEU A 32 23.27 -16.52 1.17
N LEU A 33 24.52 -16.05 1.00
CA LEU A 33 24.91 -15.14 -0.08
C LEU A 33 24.77 -15.78 -1.46
N THR A 34 25.12 -17.06 -1.58
CA THR A 34 24.98 -17.83 -2.82
C THR A 34 23.50 -17.99 -3.20
N THR A 35 22.65 -18.26 -2.21
CA THR A 35 21.19 -18.36 -2.40
C THR A 35 20.59 -17.02 -2.82
N GLN A 36 21.02 -15.91 -2.21
CA GLN A 36 20.57 -14.57 -2.58
C GLN A 36 20.95 -14.22 -4.03
N HIS A 37 22.17 -14.54 -4.46
CA HIS A 37 22.64 -14.26 -5.82
C HIS A 37 21.86 -15.07 -6.88
N SER A 38 21.51 -16.33 -6.58
CA SER A 38 20.64 -17.17 -7.41
C SER A 38 19.26 -16.53 -7.63
N ILE A 39 18.63 -16.04 -6.55
CA ILE A 39 17.31 -15.38 -6.62
C ILE A 39 17.37 -14.11 -7.48
N ILE A 40 18.42 -13.31 -7.33
CA ILE A 40 18.62 -12.08 -8.12
C ILE A 40 18.76 -12.41 -9.62
N LEU A 41 19.49 -13.47 -9.97
CA LEU A 41 19.65 -13.90 -11.37
C LEU A 41 18.33 -14.39 -11.98
N GLU A 42 17.53 -15.15 -11.23
CA GLU A 42 16.21 -15.61 -11.70
C GLU A 42 15.23 -14.43 -11.90
N LEU A 43 15.27 -13.42 -11.02
CA LEU A 43 14.48 -12.20 -11.19
C LEU A 43 14.87 -11.43 -12.46
N LYS A 44 16.17 -11.32 -12.77
CA LYS A 44 16.66 -10.70 -14.01
C LYS A 44 16.23 -11.47 -15.27
N LYS A 45 16.23 -12.81 -15.23
CA LYS A 45 15.75 -13.64 -16.34
C LYS A 45 14.24 -13.48 -16.58
N SER A 46 13.45 -13.30 -15.51
CA SER A 46 12.00 -13.06 -15.59
C SER A 46 11.68 -11.75 -16.32
N ASP A 47 12.42 -10.68 -16.03
CA ASP A 47 12.24 -9.37 -16.68
C ASP A 47 12.46 -9.43 -18.20
N HIS A 48 13.43 -10.23 -18.65
CA HIS A 48 13.68 -10.47 -20.08
C HIS A 48 12.56 -11.26 -20.78
N ARG A 49 11.83 -12.12 -20.07
CA ARG A 49 10.66 -12.82 -20.62
C ARG A 49 9.45 -11.89 -20.74
N GLN A 50 9.24 -11.01 -19.76
CA GLN A 50 8.11 -10.07 -19.78
C GLN A 50 8.22 -9.01 -20.88
N LEU A 51 9.43 -8.54 -21.18
CA LEU A 51 9.66 -7.59 -22.28
C LEU A 51 9.27 -8.19 -23.65
N ARG A 52 9.56 -9.48 -23.89
CA ARG A 52 9.16 -10.18 -25.12
C ARG A 52 7.66 -10.40 -25.25
N CYS A 53 6.93 -10.58 -24.15
CA CYS A 53 5.47 -10.73 -24.18
C CYS A 53 4.76 -9.42 -24.57
N LYS A 54 5.29 -8.26 -24.16
CA LYS A 54 4.73 -6.95 -24.50
C LYS A 54 4.81 -6.65 -26.00
N GLU A 55 5.93 -6.98 -26.63
CA GLU A 55 6.18 -6.73 -28.05
C GLU A 55 5.26 -7.55 -28.98
N ASN A 56 4.83 -8.74 -28.54
CA ASN A 56 3.89 -9.58 -29.29
C ASN A 56 2.43 -9.14 -29.14
N ALA A 57 2.05 -8.53 -28.01
CA ALA A 57 0.69 -8.02 -27.81
C ALA A 57 0.41 -6.79 -28.69
N ASP A 58 1.39 -5.88 -28.81
CA ASP A 58 1.26 -4.66 -29.62
C ASP A 58 1.12 -4.98 -31.12
N ARG A 59 1.65 -6.12 -31.59
CA ARG A 59 1.46 -6.60 -32.97
C ARG A 59 0.06 -7.10 -33.30
N GLN A 60 -0.69 -7.62 -32.32
CA GLN A 60 -2.02 -8.20 -32.57
C GLN A 60 -3.13 -7.14 -32.61
N VAL A 61 -2.94 -5.98 -31.97
CA VAL A 61 -3.94 -4.91 -31.91
C VAL A 61 -4.05 -4.13 -33.23
N ALA A 62 -3.03 -4.16 -34.09
CA ALA A 62 -3.01 -3.43 -35.36
C ALA A 62 -3.90 -4.04 -36.48
N GLY A 63 -4.55 -5.18 -36.26
CA GLY A 63 -5.15 -6.00 -37.32
C GLY A 63 -6.67 -5.90 -37.57
N PHE A 64 -7.48 -5.24 -36.74
CA PHE A 64 -8.94 -5.34 -36.84
C PHE A 64 -9.66 -4.02 -37.12
N SER A 65 -10.10 -3.87 -38.38
CA SER A 65 -10.93 -2.77 -38.90
C SER A 65 -12.37 -2.82 -38.38
N LYS A 66 -12.83 -1.72 -37.74
CA LYS A 66 -14.13 -1.55 -37.05
C LYS A 66 -15.17 -0.75 -37.87
N SER A 67 -15.38 -1.00 -39.17
CA SER A 67 -16.20 -0.07 -39.99
C SER A 67 -17.68 -0.41 -40.20
N VAL A 68 -18.21 -1.54 -39.68
CA VAL A 68 -19.56 -2.02 -40.10
C VAL A 68 -20.63 -1.91 -39.00
N TYR A 69 -20.30 -2.12 -37.72
CA TYR A 69 -21.31 -2.15 -36.66
C TYR A 69 -21.80 -0.77 -36.17
N GLN A 70 -21.04 0.30 -36.44
CA GLN A 70 -21.33 1.64 -35.91
C GLN A 70 -22.49 2.37 -36.62
N LYS A 71 -22.96 1.87 -37.78
CA LYS A 71 -24.00 2.55 -38.59
C LYS A 71 -25.44 2.14 -38.30
N LEU A 72 -25.69 1.07 -37.53
CA LEU A 72 -27.06 0.55 -37.33
C LEU A 72 -27.68 0.90 -35.98
N TRP A 73 -26.90 1.31 -34.97
CA TRP A 73 -27.41 1.53 -33.61
C TRP A 73 -27.89 2.96 -33.34
N TYR A 74 -27.40 3.96 -34.09
CA TYR A 74 -27.69 5.38 -33.86
C TYR A 74 -29.08 5.87 -34.32
N LYS A 75 -29.94 4.99 -34.87
CA LYS A 75 -31.20 5.39 -35.52
C LYS A 75 -32.48 5.12 -34.72
N SER A 76 -32.40 4.54 -33.52
CA SER A 76 -33.60 4.04 -32.81
C SER A 76 -33.96 4.74 -31.50
N HIS A 77 -33.16 5.66 -30.95
CA HIS A 77 -33.36 6.15 -29.57
C HIS A 77 -33.15 7.67 -29.38
N THR A 78 -33.81 8.49 -30.19
CA THR A 78 -34.02 9.93 -29.89
C THR A 78 -35.52 10.23 -29.91
N THR A 79 -36.20 9.84 -28.83
CA THR A 79 -37.54 10.32 -28.51
C THR A 79 -37.40 11.21 -27.28
N GLU A 80 -37.52 12.52 -27.50
CA GLU A 80 -37.38 13.57 -26.51
C GLU A 80 -38.51 13.50 -25.48
N ILE A 81 -38.17 13.48 -24.19
CA ILE A 81 -39.11 13.67 -23.08
C ILE A 81 -38.90 15.10 -22.54
N PRO A 82 -39.92 15.97 -22.53
CA PRO A 82 -39.80 17.31 -21.96
C PRO A 82 -39.99 17.26 -20.44
N ILE A 83 -39.02 17.79 -19.69
CA ILE A 83 -39.11 17.97 -18.24
C ILE A 83 -39.40 19.45 -17.96
N SER A 84 -40.57 19.74 -17.37
CA SER A 84 -40.94 21.05 -16.86
C SER A 84 -41.02 21.04 -15.34
N HIS A 85 -40.19 21.82 -14.65
CA HIS A 85 -40.42 22.16 -13.26
C HIS A 85 -40.20 23.66 -13.01
N SER A 86 -41.33 24.33 -12.82
CA SER A 86 -41.52 25.63 -12.19
C SER A 86 -41.78 25.40 -10.71
N THR A 87 -41.05 26.07 -9.81
CA THR A 87 -41.65 26.89 -8.73
C THR A 87 -40.59 27.67 -7.95
N LYS A 88 -40.80 28.99 -7.87
CA LYS A 88 -40.15 29.91 -6.92
C LYS A 88 -40.94 29.88 -5.61
N GLY A 89 -40.25 29.81 -4.47
CA GLY A 89 -40.83 29.98 -3.14
C GLY A 89 -39.97 30.96 -2.34
N ALA A 90 -40.62 32.02 -1.86
CA ALA A 90 -40.07 33.16 -1.12
C ALA A 90 -39.75 32.80 0.34
N LEU A 91 -38.67 33.36 0.90
CA LEU A 91 -38.67 34.41 1.95
C LEU A 91 -39.30 34.00 3.29
N SER A 92 -38.49 33.96 4.35
CA SER A 92 -38.71 34.67 5.61
C SER A 92 -37.48 34.55 6.52
N ASP A 93 -36.89 35.70 6.80
CA ASP A 93 -35.93 35.97 7.87
C ASP A 93 -36.59 35.79 9.24
N GLU A 94 -36.02 34.96 10.13
CA GLU A 94 -35.99 35.22 11.57
C GLU A 94 -34.69 34.67 12.15
N LEU A 95 -33.87 35.59 12.69
CA LEU A 95 -32.54 35.35 13.24
C LEU A 95 -32.66 35.23 14.78
N PRO A 96 -32.39 34.08 15.39
CA PRO A 96 -32.29 33.98 16.85
C PRO A 96 -30.92 34.54 17.30
N LYS A 97 -30.95 35.43 18.28
CA LYS A 97 -29.75 35.86 19.02
C LYS A 97 -29.35 34.73 19.97
N GLU A 98 -28.28 34.03 19.64
CA GLU A 98 -27.62 33.10 20.55
C GLU A 98 -26.45 33.81 21.25
N ASP A 99 -26.65 34.14 22.52
CA ASP A 99 -25.57 34.42 23.45
C ASP A 99 -24.98 33.06 23.87
N HIS A 100 -24.10 32.50 23.03
CA HIS A 100 -23.46 31.20 23.30
C HIS A 100 -21.99 31.40 23.70
N ASP A 101 -21.71 31.00 24.93
CA ASP A 101 -20.39 30.93 25.57
C ASP A 101 -19.41 30.10 24.72
N ASP A 102 -18.38 30.76 24.19
CA ASP A 102 -17.34 30.25 23.26
C ASP A 102 -16.24 29.45 24.00
N SER A 103 -16.63 28.64 24.97
CA SER A 103 -15.75 27.64 25.56
C SER A 103 -15.74 26.39 24.68
N PHE A 104 -14.94 26.44 23.60
CA PHE A 104 -14.71 25.34 22.67
C PHE A 104 -14.28 24.06 23.40
N ALA A 105 -15.23 23.16 23.63
CA ALA A 105 -14.94 21.81 24.11
C ALA A 105 -14.14 21.07 23.02
N PRO A 106 -12.90 20.60 23.31
CA PRO A 106 -12.02 19.97 22.32
C PRO A 106 -12.62 18.69 21.69
N ASP A 107 -13.66 18.12 22.30
CA ASP A 107 -14.32 16.89 21.86
C ASP A 107 -15.19 17.06 20.59
N ARG A 108 -15.70 18.28 20.34
CA ARG A 108 -16.47 18.58 19.12
C ARG A 108 -15.57 18.70 17.88
N LEU A 109 -14.33 19.15 18.06
CA LEU A 109 -13.37 19.26 16.96
C LEU A 109 -12.99 17.87 16.45
N ASP A 110 -12.85 16.88 17.33
CA ASP A 110 -12.51 15.50 16.94
C ASP A 110 -13.63 14.82 16.12
N THR A 111 -14.89 15.14 16.41
CA THR A 111 -16.04 14.63 15.65
C THR A 111 -16.12 15.24 14.25
N VAL A 112 -15.92 16.56 14.14
CA VAL A 112 -15.88 17.26 12.84
C VAL A 112 -14.66 16.82 12.04
N GLN A 113 -13.50 16.67 12.67
CA GLN A 113 -12.26 16.25 12.03
C GLN A 113 -12.30 14.77 11.61
N LYS A 114 -13.00 13.89 12.35
CA LYS A 114 -13.32 12.52 11.91
C LYS A 114 -14.29 12.50 10.73
N GLY A 115 -15.30 13.36 10.70
CA GLY A 115 -16.23 13.49 9.57
C GLY A 115 -15.58 14.08 8.31
N LEU A 116 -14.58 14.95 8.49
CA LEU A 116 -13.82 15.57 7.40
C LEU A 116 -12.58 14.79 6.97
N ARG A 117 -12.19 13.74 7.71
CA ARG A 117 -11.04 12.87 7.43
C ARG A 117 -11.04 12.28 6.00
N PRO A 118 -12.18 11.92 5.39
CA PRO A 118 -12.22 11.48 3.98
C PRO A 118 -11.88 12.59 2.97
N PHE A 119 -12.12 13.85 3.33
CA PHE A 119 -11.88 15.01 2.47
C PHE A 119 -10.45 15.56 2.60
N TYR A 120 -9.81 15.31 3.74
CA TYR A 120 -8.44 15.73 4.07
C TYR A 120 -7.51 14.56 4.39
N ALA A 121 -7.80 13.36 3.85
CA ALA A 121 -6.83 12.28 3.88
C ALA A 121 -5.54 12.82 3.26
N PRO A 122 -4.39 12.76 3.97
CA PRO A 122 -3.12 13.22 3.42
C PRO A 122 -2.95 12.59 2.03
N LEU A 123 -2.53 13.39 1.04
CA LEU A 123 -2.32 12.93 -0.34
C LEU A 123 -1.49 11.62 -0.41
N ASP A 124 -0.69 11.35 0.62
CA ASP A 124 0.08 10.11 0.83
C ASP A 124 -0.79 8.85 0.97
N GLU A 125 -1.97 8.93 1.59
CA GLU A 125 -2.88 7.79 1.73
C GLU A 125 -3.62 7.52 0.41
N ILE A 126 -4.11 8.55 -0.28
CA ILE A 126 -4.79 8.39 -1.58
C ILE A 126 -3.81 7.94 -2.67
N SER A 127 -2.58 8.46 -2.69
CA SER A 127 -1.53 8.02 -3.62
C SER A 127 -1.08 6.56 -3.39
N SER A 128 -1.26 6.05 -2.18
CA SER A 128 -1.03 4.63 -1.90
C SER A 128 -2.11 3.73 -2.50
N ALA A 129 -3.35 4.24 -2.61
CA ALA A 129 -4.49 3.50 -3.14
C ALA A 129 -4.58 3.58 -4.68
N VAL A 130 -4.15 4.68 -5.29
CA VAL A 130 -4.26 4.95 -6.74
C VAL A 130 -2.90 4.93 -7.42
N CYS A 131 -2.84 4.39 -8.64
CA CYS A 131 -1.61 4.35 -9.42
C CYS A 131 -1.29 5.72 -10.03
N ASP A 132 -0.07 6.23 -9.82
CA ASP A 132 0.33 7.52 -10.38
C ASP A 132 0.37 7.56 -11.91
N ILE A 133 0.54 6.39 -12.54
CA ILE A 133 0.69 6.25 -14.00
C ILE A 133 -0.68 6.10 -14.69
N CYS A 134 -1.44 5.06 -14.36
CA CYS A 134 -2.72 4.79 -15.04
C CYS A 134 -3.94 5.31 -14.29
N LYS A 135 -3.75 5.90 -13.10
CA LYS A 135 -4.80 6.42 -12.21
C LYS A 135 -5.85 5.39 -11.78
N GLY A 136 -5.59 4.09 -11.97
CA GLY A 136 -6.43 3.01 -11.47
C GLY A 136 -6.07 2.60 -10.05
N PHE A 137 -6.98 1.91 -9.37
CA PHE A 137 -6.77 1.38 -8.03
C PHE A 137 -5.65 0.33 -8.00
N ARG A 138 -4.66 0.49 -7.11
CA ARG A 138 -3.54 -0.45 -6.95
C ARG A 138 -3.96 -1.76 -6.30
N LYS A 139 -4.92 -1.69 -5.38
CA LYS A 139 -5.55 -2.83 -4.74
C LYS A 139 -7.01 -2.48 -4.61
N VAL A 140 -7.88 -3.14 -5.38
CA VAL A 140 -9.30 -3.05 -5.09
C VAL A 140 -9.56 -4.05 -3.99
N GLU A 141 -9.59 -3.56 -2.75
CA GLU A 141 -10.28 -4.31 -1.70
C GLU A 141 -11.77 -4.22 -2.04
N ARG A 142 -12.21 -5.05 -3.01
CA ARG A 142 -13.60 -5.11 -3.49
C ARG A 142 -14.58 -5.41 -2.36
N ASP A 143 -14.07 -6.02 -1.30
CA ASP A 143 -14.83 -6.56 -0.19
C ASP A 143 -14.49 -5.85 1.13
N SER A 144 -13.94 -4.63 1.05
CA SER A 144 -13.88 -3.74 2.21
C SER A 144 -15.32 -3.37 2.58
N GLU A 145 -15.93 -4.17 3.46
CA GLU A 145 -17.29 -3.98 4.02
C GLU A 145 -17.48 -2.57 4.61
N ASP A 146 -16.38 -1.91 4.99
CA ASP A 146 -16.41 -0.61 5.63
C ASP A 146 -16.84 0.52 4.68
N LEU A 147 -16.51 0.47 3.38
CA LEU A 147 -16.82 1.55 2.43
C LEU A 147 -16.92 1.04 0.97
N PRO A 148 -18.10 0.58 0.50
CA PRO A 148 -18.27 0.19 -0.89
C PRO A 148 -18.03 1.38 -1.83
N ILE A 149 -17.35 1.14 -2.96
CA ILE A 149 -16.97 2.20 -3.92
C ILE A 149 -18.21 2.83 -4.55
N LEU A 150 -19.22 2.01 -4.85
CA LEU A 150 -20.54 2.42 -5.33
C LEU A 150 -21.58 2.20 -4.23
N PRO A 151 -22.57 3.10 -4.11
CA PRO A 151 -23.69 2.88 -3.20
C PRO A 151 -24.53 1.69 -3.68
N THR A 152 -24.87 0.77 -2.79
CA THR A 152 -25.86 -0.28 -3.09
C THR A 152 -27.20 0.37 -3.45
N PRO A 153 -27.90 -0.06 -4.53
CA PRO A 153 -27.72 -1.27 -5.34
C PRO A 153 -27.05 -1.02 -6.71
N TRP A 154 -26.18 -0.01 -6.83
CA TRP A 154 -25.60 0.37 -8.12
C TRP A 154 -24.44 -0.54 -8.54
N THR A 155 -24.42 -0.89 -9.83
CA THR A 155 -23.36 -1.66 -10.46
C THR A 155 -22.78 -0.93 -11.66
N GLU A 156 -21.46 -1.03 -11.85
CA GLU A 156 -20.77 -0.52 -13.05
C GLU A 156 -20.76 -1.59 -14.14
N HIS A 157 -21.06 -1.18 -15.37
CA HIS A 157 -21.00 -2.00 -16.57
C HIS A 157 -20.18 -1.31 -17.66
N HIS A 158 -19.54 -2.10 -18.52
CA HIS A 158 -18.78 -1.62 -19.67
C HIS A 158 -19.56 -1.85 -20.96
N LEU A 159 -19.54 -0.88 -21.88
CA LEU A 159 -20.10 -1.09 -23.21
C LEU A 159 -19.13 -1.89 -24.06
N ASP A 160 -19.63 -2.88 -24.81
CA ASP A 160 -18.76 -3.67 -25.68
C ASP A 160 -18.23 -2.80 -26.83
N GLY A 161 -16.91 -2.64 -26.89
CA GLY A 161 -16.20 -2.02 -28.01
C GLY A 161 -15.98 -0.51 -27.92
N THR A 162 -16.69 0.20 -27.04
CA THR A 162 -16.35 1.57 -26.61
C THR A 162 -15.90 1.50 -25.15
N ASN A 163 -14.79 2.13 -24.79
CA ASN A 163 -14.24 2.06 -23.42
C ASN A 163 -15.06 2.92 -22.43
N ASP A 164 -16.36 3.04 -22.68
CA ASP A 164 -17.32 3.81 -21.91
C ASP A 164 -17.98 2.91 -20.88
N THR A 165 -18.38 3.53 -19.78
CA THR A 165 -19.00 2.84 -18.65
C THR A 165 -20.35 3.46 -18.35
N TYR A 166 -21.27 2.63 -17.91
CA TYR A 166 -22.56 3.06 -17.41
C TYR A 166 -22.84 2.39 -16.06
N TYR A 167 -23.67 3.07 -15.27
CA TYR A 167 -24.08 2.64 -13.94
C TYR A 167 -25.53 2.22 -14.01
N TYR A 168 -25.83 1.04 -13.50
CA TYR A 168 -27.17 0.47 -13.46
C TYR A 168 -27.61 0.32 -12.01
N ASN A 169 -28.84 0.73 -11.72
CA ASN A 169 -29.48 0.50 -10.42
C ASN A 169 -30.42 -0.71 -10.54
N ALA A 170 -30.11 -1.79 -9.82
CA ALA A 170 -30.89 -3.02 -9.90
C ALA A 170 -32.32 -2.90 -9.37
N ASP A 171 -32.55 -2.03 -8.38
CA ASP A 171 -33.87 -1.88 -7.74
C ASP A 171 -34.82 -1.02 -8.58
N SER A 172 -34.32 0.08 -9.16
CA SER A 172 -35.13 1.03 -9.92
C SER A 172 -35.10 0.81 -11.44
N GLY A 173 -34.17 0.01 -11.94
CA GLY A 173 -33.94 -0.18 -13.37
C GLY A 173 -33.33 1.04 -14.08
N GLN A 174 -32.88 2.06 -13.33
CA GLN A 174 -32.30 3.27 -13.90
C GLN A 174 -30.88 3.04 -14.43
N VAL A 175 -30.54 3.76 -15.50
CA VAL A 175 -29.20 3.77 -16.11
C VAL A 175 -28.67 5.20 -16.10
N CYS A 176 -27.41 5.37 -15.69
CA CYS A 176 -26.72 6.66 -15.68
C CYS A 176 -25.32 6.54 -16.27
N TRP A 177 -24.84 7.60 -16.92
CA TRP A 177 -23.48 7.68 -17.48
C TRP A 177 -22.49 8.35 -16.52
N THR A 178 -23.00 8.91 -15.44
CA THR A 178 -22.22 9.52 -14.36
C THR A 178 -22.37 8.67 -13.09
N PRO A 179 -21.32 8.59 -12.24
CA PRO A 179 -21.42 7.88 -10.97
C PRO A 179 -22.58 8.41 -10.12
N PRO A 180 -23.36 7.53 -9.48
CA PRO A 180 -24.50 7.93 -8.65
C PRO A 180 -24.06 8.72 -7.41
N ALA A 181 -24.98 9.50 -6.85
CA ALA A 181 -24.76 10.19 -5.58
C ALA A 181 -24.45 9.18 -4.46
N GLY A 182 -23.43 9.46 -3.65
CA GLY A 182 -22.93 8.52 -2.64
C GLY A 182 -21.77 7.62 -3.09
N THR A 183 -21.31 7.76 -4.34
CA THR A 183 -20.05 7.14 -4.78
C THR A 183 -18.89 7.63 -3.91
N ASN A 184 -18.01 6.71 -3.51
CA ASN A 184 -16.84 6.99 -2.69
C ASN A 184 -15.96 8.08 -3.35
N PRO A 185 -15.43 9.06 -2.59
CA PRO A 185 -14.61 10.14 -3.14
C PRO A 185 -13.39 9.63 -3.90
N VAL A 186 -12.77 8.52 -3.49
CA VAL A 186 -11.64 7.92 -4.20
C VAL A 186 -12.09 7.37 -5.56
N GLY A 187 -13.27 6.72 -5.61
CA GLY A 187 -13.91 6.28 -6.85
C GLY A 187 -14.14 7.43 -7.83
N LEU A 188 -14.59 8.59 -7.33
CA LEU A 188 -14.78 9.79 -8.15
C LEU A 188 -13.47 10.34 -8.72
N VAL A 189 -12.38 10.30 -7.95
CA VAL A 189 -11.04 10.68 -8.45
C VAL A 189 -10.60 9.77 -9.58
N VAL A 190 -10.77 8.45 -9.42
CA VAL A 190 -10.43 7.47 -10.46
C VAL A 190 -11.34 7.63 -11.69
N PHE A 191 -12.62 7.94 -11.51
CA PHE A 191 -13.56 8.16 -12.61
C PHE A 191 -13.18 9.36 -13.48
N LYS A 192 -12.75 10.48 -12.88
CA LYS A 192 -12.34 11.69 -13.63
C LYS A 192 -11.27 11.36 -14.67
N GLU A 193 -10.30 10.56 -14.28
CA GLU A 193 -9.15 10.19 -15.10
C GLU A 193 -9.42 8.99 -16.02
N THR A 194 -10.20 8.01 -15.56
CA THR A 194 -10.27 6.70 -16.21
C THR A 194 -11.62 6.36 -16.83
N LYS A 195 -12.64 7.19 -16.59
CA LYS A 195 -14.04 6.94 -16.96
C LYS A 195 -14.64 5.69 -16.34
N SER A 196 -14.07 5.19 -15.25
CA SER A 196 -14.54 4.02 -14.52
C SER A 196 -14.29 4.25 -13.02
N VAL A 197 -15.21 3.84 -12.15
CA VAL A 197 -14.98 3.92 -10.69
C VAL A 197 -14.35 2.64 -10.15
N LEU A 198 -14.31 1.55 -10.93
CA LEU A 198 -13.74 0.25 -10.53
C LEU A 198 -12.45 -0.12 -11.27
N LYS A 199 -11.85 0.79 -12.05
CA LYS A 199 -10.65 0.47 -12.83
C LYS A 199 -9.47 0.06 -11.94
N VAL A 200 -9.07 -1.19 -12.08
CA VAL A 200 -7.87 -1.73 -11.44
C VAL A 200 -6.63 -1.37 -12.24
N CYS A 201 -5.59 -0.91 -11.54
CA CYS A 201 -4.28 -0.70 -12.11
C CYS A 201 -3.71 -2.02 -12.67
N ARG A 202 -3.25 -1.99 -13.92
CA ARG A 202 -2.50 -3.08 -14.57
C ARG A 202 -1.06 -2.69 -14.91
N CYS A 203 -0.60 -1.53 -14.45
CA CYS A 203 0.79 -1.13 -14.68
C CYS A 203 1.71 -2.13 -13.99
N ALA A 204 2.72 -2.61 -14.71
CA ALA A 204 3.88 -3.20 -14.06
C ALA A 204 4.40 -2.19 -13.03
N LEU A 205 4.74 -2.66 -11.82
CA LEU A 205 5.35 -1.78 -10.83
C LEU A 205 6.55 -1.07 -11.48
N SER A 206 6.61 0.25 -11.34
CA SER A 206 7.75 1.01 -11.84
C SER A 206 9.05 0.47 -11.24
N LEU A 207 10.15 0.55 -11.99
CA LEU A 207 11.45 0.08 -11.52
C LEU A 207 11.80 0.74 -10.18
N ASP A 208 11.59 2.05 -10.04
CA ASP A 208 11.82 2.78 -8.80
C ASP A 208 11.01 2.24 -7.63
N ARG A 209 9.73 1.91 -7.86
CA ARG A 209 8.90 1.33 -6.80
C ARG A 209 9.34 -0.08 -6.43
N ARG A 210 9.78 -0.88 -7.41
CA ARG A 210 10.35 -2.20 -7.16
C ARG A 210 11.64 -2.09 -6.34
N LEU A 211 12.52 -1.14 -6.66
CA LEU A 211 13.73 -0.86 -5.91
C LEU A 211 13.43 -0.41 -4.47
N GLN A 212 12.48 0.51 -4.28
CA GLN A 212 12.03 0.93 -2.95
C GLN A 212 11.48 -0.24 -2.12
N LEU A 213 10.71 -1.14 -2.74
CA LEU A 213 10.20 -2.33 -2.05
C LEU A 213 11.34 -3.28 -1.67
N LEU A 214 12.30 -3.52 -2.56
CA LEU A 214 13.48 -4.33 -2.27
C LEU A 214 14.31 -3.73 -1.13
N GLN A 215 14.50 -2.42 -1.11
CA GLN A 215 15.18 -1.73 -0.03
C GLN A 215 14.46 -1.91 1.32
N LYS A 216 13.12 -1.76 1.34
CA LYS A 216 12.32 -2.01 2.54
C LYS A 216 12.43 -3.47 3.03
N PHE A 217 12.49 -4.43 2.11
CA PHE A 217 12.70 -5.84 2.47
C PHE A 217 14.10 -6.07 3.07
N GLU A 218 15.12 -5.43 2.51
CA GLU A 218 16.48 -5.48 3.05
C GLU A 218 16.54 -4.88 4.45
N ASP A 219 15.95 -3.70 4.66
CA ASP A 219 15.85 -3.05 5.97
C ASP A 219 15.18 -3.94 7.01
N HIS A 220 14.03 -4.53 6.65
CA HIS A 220 13.30 -5.44 7.52
C HIS A 220 14.10 -6.71 7.85
N ALA A 221 14.82 -7.27 6.87
CA ALA A 221 15.67 -8.43 7.10
C ALA A 221 16.84 -8.10 8.05
N ARG A 222 17.50 -6.96 7.85
CA ARG A 222 18.56 -6.45 8.73
C ARG A 222 18.06 -6.27 10.16
N GLU A 223 16.89 -5.64 10.31
CA GLU A 223 16.27 -5.43 11.61
C GLU A 223 15.93 -6.75 12.31
N THR A 224 15.38 -7.71 11.58
CA THR A 224 15.04 -9.04 12.13
C THR A 224 16.29 -9.78 12.62
N ILE A 225 17.40 -9.69 11.88
CA ILE A 225 18.68 -10.27 12.28
C ILE A 225 19.21 -9.58 13.54
N ARG A 226 19.15 -8.25 13.60
CA ARG A 226 19.54 -7.46 14.78
C ARG A 226 18.76 -7.90 16.02
N MET A 227 17.43 -7.93 15.93
CA MET A 227 16.55 -8.32 17.03
C MET A 227 16.82 -9.74 17.54
N ARG A 228 17.10 -10.70 16.63
CA ARG A 228 17.48 -12.07 17.00
C ARG A 228 18.81 -12.11 17.74
N ARG A 229 19.82 -11.38 17.27
CA ARG A 229 21.13 -11.28 17.95
C ARG A 229 20.99 -10.68 19.34
N GLU A 230 20.26 -9.58 19.49
CA GLU A 230 20.01 -8.95 20.79
C GLU A 230 19.28 -9.87 21.76
N LYS A 231 18.29 -10.62 21.28
CA LYS A 231 17.59 -11.63 22.09
C LYS A 231 18.57 -12.72 22.56
N GLN A 232 19.43 -13.22 21.67
CA GLN A 232 20.42 -14.23 22.01
C GLN A 232 21.45 -13.71 23.04
N THR A 233 21.96 -12.49 22.86
CA THR A 233 22.87 -11.85 23.82
C THR A 233 22.23 -11.70 25.20
N ARG A 234 20.95 -11.28 25.28
CA ARG A 234 20.23 -11.20 26.54
C ARG A 234 20.09 -12.56 27.23
N MET A 235 19.80 -13.62 26.47
CA MET A 235 19.72 -14.99 27.00
C MET A 235 21.06 -15.48 27.54
N LEU A 236 22.16 -15.25 26.80
CA LEU A 236 23.51 -15.63 27.23
C LEU A 236 23.94 -14.87 28.48
N ASN A 237 23.71 -13.56 28.52
CA ASN A 237 24.02 -12.75 29.70
C ASN A 237 23.20 -13.20 30.92
N GLY A 238 21.91 -13.48 30.75
CA GLY A 238 21.07 -14.02 31.82
C GLY A 238 21.58 -15.36 32.35
N ALA A 239 21.96 -16.28 31.46
CA ALA A 239 22.53 -17.57 31.83
C ALA A 239 23.88 -17.41 32.57
N LEU A 240 24.75 -16.50 32.09
CA LEU A 240 26.03 -16.20 32.73
C LEU A 240 25.82 -15.63 34.14
N HIS A 241 24.91 -14.68 34.31
CA HIS A 241 24.57 -14.12 35.63
C HIS A 241 24.05 -15.20 36.59
N ALA A 242 23.22 -16.13 36.12
CA ALA A 242 22.72 -17.24 36.93
C ALA A 242 23.86 -18.18 37.39
N LEU A 243 24.82 -18.49 36.52
CA LEU A 243 25.98 -19.30 36.87
C LEU A 243 26.87 -18.62 37.91
N VAL A 244 27.16 -17.32 37.74
CA VAL A 244 27.95 -16.54 38.70
C VAL A 244 27.27 -16.52 40.07
N HIS A 245 25.95 -16.33 40.11
CA HIS A 245 25.19 -16.36 41.36
C HIS A 245 25.28 -17.73 42.06
N ASN A 246 25.17 -18.84 41.32
CA ASN A 246 25.28 -20.19 41.88
C ASN A 246 26.67 -20.51 42.44
N ILE A 247 27.73 -19.99 41.83
CA ILE A 247 29.10 -20.15 42.33
C ILE A 247 29.30 -19.33 43.61
N ALA A 248 28.76 -18.11 43.67
CA ALA A 248 28.90 -17.24 44.83
C ALA A 248 28.08 -17.71 46.06
N SER A 249 27.06 -18.53 45.86
CA SER A 249 26.21 -19.07 46.93
C SER A 249 26.71 -20.37 47.57
N ASN A 250 27.75 -20.98 47.00
CA ASN A 250 28.40 -22.19 47.52
C ASN A 250 29.70 -21.85 48.26
#